data_AF-A0A9E4IUH2-F1
#
_entry.id   AF-A0A9E4IUH2-F1
#
_cell.length_a   1.000
_cell.length_b   1.000
_cell.length_c   1.000
_cell.angle_alpha   90.00
_cell.angle_beta   90.00
_cell.angle_gamma   90.00
#
_symmetry.space_group_name_H-M   'P 1'
#
loop_
_entity.id
_entity.type
_entity.pdbx_description
1 polymer ?
#
loop_
_entity_poly.entity_id
_entity_poly.type
_entity_poly.pdbx_seq_one_letter_code
_entity_poly.pdbx_strand_id
1 'polypeptide(L)'
;MSAWVEFERRTDPEYEFFSDRSIGYARVSGMWGIAIRTRSGTYDSYETEEWRFNDAPRSYRLEALDKLPELLEQLARVANDTASELKRKLVSTKQVATTMSQMASASPARRK
;
A
#
# COMPACT_ATOMS: atom_id res chain seq x y z
N MET A 1 -2.79 -0.67 -1.40
CA MET A 1 -1.42 -0.21 -1.12
C MET A 1 -1.03 -0.75 0.24
N SER A 2 -0.04 -1.62 0.29
CA SER A 2 0.62 -2.01 1.54
C SER A 2 1.98 -1.29 1.57
N ALA A 3 2.23 -0.55 2.64
CA ALA A 3 3.55 0.04 2.88
C ALA A 3 4.38 -1.00 3.62
N TRP A 4 5.53 -1.36 3.04
CA TRP A 4 6.50 -2.27 3.62
C TRP A 4 7.86 -1.58 3.65
N VAL A 5 8.48 -1.56 4.81
CA VAL A 5 9.84 -1.07 5.05
C VAL A 5 10.71 -2.27 5.35
N GLU A 6 11.75 -2.45 4.54
CA GLU A 6 12.72 -3.52 4.73
C GLU A 6 13.66 -3.20 5.90
N PHE A 7 13.95 -4.20 6.72
CA PHE A 7 14.92 -4.10 7.81
C PHE A 7 16.01 -5.17 7.78
N GLU A 8 15.82 -6.25 7.01
CA GLU A 8 16.86 -7.22 6.73
C GLU A 8 16.74 -7.72 5.29
N ARG A 9 17.87 -7.87 4.62
CA ARG A 9 17.98 -8.56 3.33
C ARG A 9 19.26 -9.37 3.28
N ARG A 10 19.15 -10.58 2.75
CA ARG A 10 20.26 -11.47 2.40
C ARG A 10 20.05 -11.95 0.98
N THR A 11 21.13 -12.00 0.22
CA THR A 11 21.13 -12.44 -1.17
C THR A 11 22.30 -13.38 -1.39
N ASP A 12 22.04 -14.46 -2.11
CA ASP A 12 23.03 -15.39 -2.61
C ASP A 12 22.99 -15.35 -4.15
N PRO A 13 23.94 -14.64 -4.79
CA PRO A 13 23.96 -14.50 -6.24
C PRO A 13 24.25 -15.79 -6.99
N GLU A 14 24.96 -16.75 -6.37
CA GLU A 14 25.33 -18.02 -7.02
C GLU A 14 24.10 -18.91 -7.21
N TYR A 15 23.18 -18.88 -6.26
CA TYR A 15 21.93 -19.66 -6.29
C TYR A 15 20.70 -18.83 -6.64
N GLU A 16 20.87 -17.57 -7.05
CA GLU A 16 19.81 -16.59 -7.31
C GLU A 16 18.76 -16.51 -6.16
N PHE A 17 19.21 -16.76 -4.94
CA PHE A 17 18.35 -16.87 -3.77
C PHE A 17 18.36 -15.57 -2.99
N PHE A 18 17.23 -15.21 -2.40
CA PHE A 18 17.12 -14.10 -1.48
C PHE A 18 16.30 -14.49 -0.25
N SER A 19 16.55 -13.77 0.84
CA SER A 19 15.64 -13.69 1.96
C SER A 19 15.56 -12.26 2.45
N ASP A 20 14.36 -11.77 2.71
CA ASP A 20 14.16 -10.45 3.30
C ASP A 20 13.12 -10.47 4.42
N ARG A 21 13.24 -9.48 5.29
CA ARG A 21 12.27 -9.17 6.34
C ARG A 21 11.84 -7.72 6.23
N SER A 22 10.53 -7.50 6.35
CA SER A 22 9.92 -6.17 6.25
C SER A 22 8.89 -5.95 7.36
N ILE A 23 8.75 -4.72 7.82
CA ILE A 23 7.64 -4.26 8.66
C ILE A 23 6.68 -3.42 7.83
N GLY A 24 5.38 -3.59 8.02
CA GLY A 24 4.40 -2.90 7.19
C GLY A 24 3.03 -2.77 7.82
N TYR A 25 2.09 -2.21 7.05
CA TYR A 25 0.67 -2.18 7.40
C TYR A 25 -0.11 -3.09 6.45
N ALA A 26 -0.64 -4.18 6.99
CA ALA A 26 -1.28 -5.24 6.21
C ALA A 26 -2.47 -5.86 6.96
N ARG A 27 -3.29 -6.61 6.21
CA ARG A 27 -4.42 -7.35 6.77
C ARG A 27 -3.99 -8.79 7.05
N VAL A 28 -3.67 -9.09 8.29
CA VAL A 28 -3.27 -10.44 8.73
C VAL A 28 -4.38 -11.05 9.59
N SER A 29 -4.79 -12.26 9.23
CA SER A 29 -5.90 -13.00 9.86
C SER A 29 -7.16 -12.14 10.02
N GLY A 30 -7.55 -11.45 8.94
CA GLY A 30 -8.78 -10.65 8.88
C GLY A 30 -8.71 -9.26 9.52
N MET A 31 -7.64 -8.90 10.24
CA MET A 31 -7.49 -7.60 10.90
C MET A 31 -6.37 -6.78 10.28
N TRP A 32 -6.61 -5.49 10.11
CA TRP A 32 -5.59 -4.53 9.70
C TRP A 32 -4.72 -4.14 10.89
N GLY A 33 -3.42 -4.00 10.66
CA GLY A 33 -2.49 -3.52 11.66
C GLY A 33 -1.06 -3.55 11.17
N ILE A 34 -0.15 -3.23 12.09
CA ILE A 34 1.28 -3.40 11.84
C ILE A 34 1.57 -4.90 11.74
N ALA A 35 2.30 -5.29 10.72
CA ALA A 35 2.66 -6.65 10.39
C ALA A 35 4.15 -6.78 10.10
N ILE A 36 4.69 -7.97 10.31
CA ILE A 36 6.01 -8.37 9.87
C ILE A 36 5.83 -9.41 8.77
N ARG A 37 6.63 -9.29 7.72
CA ARG A 37 6.67 -10.24 6.60
C ARG A 37 8.08 -10.76 6.43
N THR A 38 8.22 -12.06 6.20
CA THR A 38 9.43 -12.68 5.67
C THR A 38 9.17 -13.19 4.27
N ARG A 39 10.17 -13.05 3.40
CA ARG A 39 10.19 -13.69 2.08
C ARG A 39 11.49 -14.45 1.93
N SER A 40 11.43 -15.61 1.28
CA SER A 40 12.63 -16.38 0.95
C SER A 40 12.40 -17.27 -0.26
N GLY A 41 13.37 -17.33 -1.15
CA GLY A 41 13.30 -18.13 -2.37
C GLY A 41 14.15 -17.54 -3.48
N THR A 42 13.84 -17.90 -4.71
CA THR A 42 14.43 -17.31 -5.90
C THR A 42 13.51 -16.23 -6.47
N TYR A 43 13.99 -15.50 -7.48
CA TYR A 43 13.17 -14.49 -8.15
C TYR A 43 11.91 -15.08 -8.81
N ASP A 44 11.99 -16.34 -9.25
CA ASP A 44 10.88 -17.05 -9.88
C ASP A 44 9.95 -17.76 -8.89
N SER A 45 10.44 -18.11 -7.70
CA SER A 45 9.67 -18.89 -6.72
C SER A 45 10.11 -18.55 -5.29
N TYR A 46 9.22 -17.90 -4.53
CA TYR A 46 9.48 -17.55 -3.14
C TYR A 46 8.27 -17.82 -2.25
N GLU A 47 8.58 -18.17 -1.01
CA GLU A 47 7.60 -18.29 0.05
C GLU A 47 7.47 -16.95 0.76
N THR A 48 6.27 -16.68 1.30
CA THR A 48 5.98 -15.50 2.09
C THR A 48 5.26 -15.91 3.36
N GLU A 49 5.74 -15.43 4.49
CA GLU A 49 5.07 -15.59 5.79
C GLU A 49 4.79 -14.21 6.39
N GLU A 50 3.59 -14.03 6.94
CA GLU A 50 3.15 -12.77 7.51
C GLU A 50 2.55 -12.98 8.90
N TRP A 51 2.93 -12.11 9.84
CA TRP A 51 2.39 -12.08 11.19
C TRP A 51 1.91 -10.68 11.52
N ARG A 52 0.93 -10.56 12.42
CA ARG A 52 0.76 -9.30 13.13
C ARG A 52 2.01 -9.03 13.93
N PHE A 53 2.31 -7.75 14.15
CA PHE A 53 3.52 -7.35 14.86
C PHE A 53 3.69 -8.11 16.17
N ASN A 54 2.64 -8.24 16.99
CA ASN A 54 2.70 -8.93 18.29
C ASN A 54 2.89 -10.45 18.20
N ASP A 55 2.48 -11.06 17.09
CA ASP A 55 2.49 -12.51 16.88
C ASP A 55 3.81 -12.98 16.23
N ALA A 56 4.61 -12.05 15.71
CA ALA A 56 5.89 -12.34 15.10
C ALA A 56 6.96 -12.81 16.13
N PRO A 57 7.95 -13.63 15.70
CA PRO A 57 9.11 -13.98 16.51
C PRO A 57 9.75 -12.76 17.19
N ARG A 58 10.16 -12.93 18.45
CA ARG A 58 10.68 -11.82 19.28
C ARG A 58 11.88 -11.12 18.62
N SER A 59 12.77 -11.87 18.00
CA SER A 59 13.92 -11.32 17.26
C SER A 59 13.47 -10.35 16.17
N TYR A 60 12.50 -10.75 15.36
CA TYR A 60 12.01 -9.93 14.24
C TYR A 60 11.32 -8.67 14.74
N ARG A 61 10.56 -8.76 15.84
CA ARG A 61 9.96 -7.58 16.46
C ARG A 61 11.01 -6.57 16.89
N LEU A 62 12.10 -7.01 17.53
CA LEU A 62 13.18 -6.14 17.98
C LEU A 62 13.90 -5.47 16.82
N GLU A 63 14.25 -6.23 15.78
CA GLU A 63 14.88 -5.69 14.56
C GLU A 63 13.98 -4.67 13.84
N ALA A 64 12.67 -4.90 13.86
CA ALA A 64 11.70 -4.06 13.18
C ALA A 64 11.37 -2.75 13.92
N LEU A 65 11.66 -2.64 15.23
CA LEU A 65 11.34 -1.45 16.03
C LEU A 65 12.01 -0.19 15.47
N ASP A 66 13.26 -0.30 15.03
CA ASP A 66 14.04 0.81 14.48
C ASP A 66 13.45 1.36 13.17
N LYS A 67 12.58 0.58 12.50
CA LYS A 67 11.91 0.95 11.26
C LYS A 67 10.49 1.47 11.44
N LEU A 68 9.95 1.51 12.66
CA LEU A 68 8.63 2.07 12.92
C LEU A 68 8.49 3.55 12.49
N PRO A 69 9.47 4.45 12.76
CA PRO A 69 9.36 5.84 12.31
C PRO A 69 9.27 5.94 10.79
N GLU A 70 10.13 5.22 10.07
CA GLU A 70 10.16 5.17 8.60
C GLU A 70 8.83 4.64 8.03
N LEU A 71 8.25 3.60 8.65
CA LEU A 71 6.95 3.08 8.26
C LEU A 71 5.83 4.11 8.43
N LEU A 72 5.81 4.83 9.56
CA LEU A 72 4.80 5.85 9.83
C LEU A 72 4.90 7.02 8.84
N GLU A 73 6.12 7.45 8.51
CA GLU A 73 6.36 8.47 7.49
C GLU A 73 5.87 8.03 6.10
N GLN A 74 6.20 6.80 5.70
CA GLN A 74 5.75 6.24 4.43
C GLN A 74 4.22 6.12 4.37
N LEU A 75 3.57 5.70 5.46
CA LEU A 75 2.11 5.65 5.54
C LEU A 75 1.48 7.03 5.44
N ALA A 76 2.02 8.03 6.14
CA ALA A 76 1.54 9.41 6.06
C ALA A 76 1.66 9.96 4.63
N ARG A 77 2.79 9.70 3.96
CA ARG A 77 3.01 10.10 2.56
C ARG A 77 2.00 9.46 1.63
N VAL A 78 1.84 8.12 1.69
CA VAL A 78 0.91 7.38 0.85
C VAL A 78 -0.53 7.83 1.08
N ALA A 79 -0.92 8.08 2.33
CA ALA A 79 -2.25 8.60 2.66
C ALA A 79 -2.49 9.98 2.03
N ASN A 80 -1.52 10.89 2.12
CA ASN A 80 -1.62 12.23 1.54
C ASN A 80 -1.66 12.20 0.01
N ASP A 81 -0.83 11.37 -0.62
CA ASP A 81 -0.80 11.19 -2.08
C ASP A 81 -2.14 10.64 -2.58
N THR A 82 -2.67 9.61 -1.89
CA THR A 82 -3.96 9.00 -2.21
C THR A 82 -5.12 10.00 -2.05
N ALA A 83 -5.15 10.75 -0.94
CA ALA A 83 -6.17 11.78 -0.70
C ALA A 83 -6.11 12.88 -1.77
N SER A 84 -4.91 13.29 -2.16
CA SER A 84 -4.69 14.29 -3.20
C SER A 84 -5.17 13.80 -4.57
N GLU A 85 -4.87 12.55 -4.93
CA GLU A 85 -5.34 11.95 -6.17
C GLU A 85 -6.87 11.80 -6.20
N LEU A 86 -7.46 11.36 -5.08
CA LEU A 86 -8.90 11.24 -4.96
C LEU A 86 -9.58 12.61 -5.13
N LYS A 87 -9.04 13.67 -4.52
CA LYS A 87 -9.54 15.04 -4.68
C LYS A 87 -9.47 15.49 -6.14
N ARG A 88 -8.37 15.21 -6.85
CA ARG A 88 -8.24 15.53 -8.29
C ARG A 88 -9.30 14.81 -9.14
N LYS A 89 -9.49 13.50 -8.90
CA LYS A 89 -10.51 12.71 -9.61
C LYS A 89 -11.91 13.24 -9.34
N LEU A 90 -12.25 13.57 -8.10
CA LEU A 90 -13.55 14.15 -7.74
C LEU A 90 -13.81 15.51 -8.43
N VAL A 91 -12.79 16.37 -8.54
CA VAL A 91 -12.92 17.64 -9.28
C VAL A 91 -13.24 17.38 -10.76
N SER A 92 -12.51 16.46 -11.39
CA SER A 92 -12.76 16.08 -12.79
C SER A 92 -14.18 15.51 -12.98
N THR A 93 -14.63 14.59 -12.13
CA THR A 93 -15.99 14.04 -12.21
C THR A 93 -17.06 15.10 -12.00
N LYS A 94 -16.87 16.02 -11.05
CA LYS A 94 -17.80 17.16 -10.84
C LYS A 94 -17.86 18.07 -12.06
N GLN A 95 -16.73 18.35 -12.68
CA GLN A 95 -16.67 19.14 -13.92
C GLN A 95 -17.47 18.45 -15.02
N VAL A 96 -17.20 17.17 -15.29
CA VAL A 96 -17.93 16.38 -16.30
C VAL A 96 -19.44 16.37 -16.04
N ALA A 97 -19.86 16.10 -14.80
CA ALA A 97 -21.27 16.11 -14.43
C ALA A 97 -21.91 17.49 -14.66
N THR A 98 -21.19 18.58 -14.33
CA THR A 98 -21.66 19.94 -14.56
C THR A 98 -21.84 20.23 -16.05
N THR A 99 -20.89 19.83 -16.90
CA THR A 99 -21.00 20.00 -18.35
C THR A 99 -22.18 19.20 -18.91
N MET A 100 -22.41 17.97 -18.44
CA MET A 100 -23.55 17.15 -18.85
C MET A 100 -24.89 17.80 -18.45
N SER A 101 -25.00 18.31 -17.21
CA SER A 101 -26.20 19.03 -16.77
C SER A 101 -26.43 20.31 -17.57
N GLN A 102 -25.37 21.06 -17.90
CA GLN A 102 -25.47 22.26 -18.74
C GLN A 102 -25.92 21.93 -20.16
N MET A 103 -25.36 20.87 -20.79
CA MET A 103 -25.80 20.42 -22.11
C MET A 103 -27.26 19.94 -22.11
N ALA A 104 -27.67 19.21 -21.08
CA ALA A 104 -29.06 18.77 -20.92
C ALA A 104 -30.03 19.95 -20.73
N SER A 105 -29.59 21.00 -20.02
CA SER A 105 -30.36 22.23 -19.80
C SER A 105 -30.38 23.16 -21.01
N ALA A 106 -29.37 23.07 -21.90
CA ALA A 106 -29.24 23.89 -23.10
C ALA A 106 -29.90 23.29 -24.35
N SER A 107 -30.49 22.08 -24.27
CA SER A 107 -31.27 21.50 -25.37
C SER A 107 -32.62 22.20 -25.45
N PRO A 108 -32.92 23.03 -26.49
CA PRO A 108 -34.21 23.66 -26.60
C PRO A 108 -35.22 22.59 -27.03
N ALA A 109 -36.34 22.52 -26.31
CA ALA A 109 -37.51 21.75 -26.71
C ALA A 109 -37.80 21.99 -28.20
N ARG A 110 -37.60 20.96 -29.02
CA ARG A 110 -37.93 20.96 -30.44
C ARG A 110 -39.46 21.16 -30.53
N ARG A 111 -39.86 22.41 -30.85
CA ARG A 111 -41.25 22.83 -31.03
C ARG A 111 -41.95 21.93 -32.06
N LYS A 112 -43.18 21.55 -31.72
CA LYS A 112 -44.19 20.92 -32.58
C LYS A 112 -44.43 21.72 -33.84
#